data_AF-A0A1Q5EM04-F1
#
_entry.id   AF-A0A1Q5EM04-F1
#
_cell.length_a   1.000
_cell.length_b   1.000
_cell.length_c   1.000
_cell.angle_alpha   90.00
_cell.angle_beta   90.00
_cell.angle_gamma   90.00
#
_symmetry.space_group_name_H-M   'P 1'
#
loop_
_entity.id
_entity.type
_entity.pdbx_description
1 polymer ?
#
loop_
_entity_poly.entity_id
_entity_poly.type
_entity_poly.pdbx_seq_one_letter_code
_entity_poly.pdbx_strand_id
1 'polypeptide(L)' 'MSTTKPVPAELDFSAVVWEKSPFSGGHDNCVEFGVVGAFIAVRDSKRPEQTPLVYTRDEIRAMVQGAKAGAFDHLV' A
#
# COMPACT_ATOMS: atom_id res chain seq x y z
N MET A 1 -2.74 11.76 20.32
CA MET A 1 -2.06 11.69 19.00
C MET A 1 -3.16 11.53 17.97
N SER A 2 -3.33 12.51 17.09
CA SER A 2 -4.49 12.57 16.19
C SER A 2 -4.56 11.30 15.34
N THR A 3 -5.68 10.58 15.43
CA THR A 3 -5.97 9.33 14.71
C THR A 3 -6.49 9.58 13.29
N THR A 4 -6.45 10.83 12.82
CA THR A 4 -6.96 11.20 11.50
C THR A 4 -5.94 10.85 10.43
N LYS A 5 -6.37 10.00 9.51
CA LYS A 5 -5.64 9.66 8.30
C LYS A 5 -5.44 10.94 7.46
N PRO A 6 -4.20 11.28 7.07
CA PRO A 6 -3.97 12.49 6.29
C PRO A 6 -4.63 12.35 4.92
N VAL A 7 -4.99 13.48 4.32
CA VAL A 7 -5.31 13.45 2.89
C VAL A 7 -3.99 13.17 2.15
N PRO A 8 -3.97 12.27 1.14
CA PRO A 8 -2.73 11.94 0.45
C PRO A 8 -1.97 13.14 -0.13
N ALA A 9 -2.69 14.21 -0.51
CA ALA A 9 -2.09 15.45 -1.02
C ALA A 9 -1.21 16.21 -0.02
N GLU A 10 -1.29 15.90 1.28
CA GLU A 10 -0.46 16.50 2.34
C GLU A 10 0.88 15.77 2.55
N LEU A 11 1.09 14.64 1.87
CA LEU A 11 2.29 13.81 2.04
C LEU A 11 3.26 13.97 0.87
N ASP A 12 4.55 13.94 1.18
CA ASP A 12 5.61 13.85 0.18
C ASP A 12 5.95 12.38 -0.09
N PHE A 13 5.72 11.94 -1.34
CA PHE A 13 6.01 10.58 -1.79
C PHE A 13 7.34 10.45 -2.54
N SER A 14 8.08 11.55 -2.76
CA SER A 14 9.28 11.57 -3.58
C SER A 14 10.42 10.71 -3.03
N ALA A 15 10.48 10.55 -1.71
CA ALA A 15 11.47 9.74 -1.00
C ALA A 15 10.98 8.31 -0.68
N VAL A 16 9.78 7.92 -1.14
CA VAL A 16 9.22 6.60 -0.82
C VAL A 16 9.93 5.53 -1.63
N VAL A 17 10.45 4.52 -0.92
CA VAL A 17 10.94 3.29 -1.54
C VAL A 17 9.75 2.37 -1.76
N TRP A 18 9.51 2.03 -3.02
CA TRP A 18 8.36 1.21 -3.44
C TRP A 18 8.78 -0.25 -3.61
N GLU A 19 7.99 -1.14 -3.03
CA GLU A 19 8.25 -2.58 -3.01
C GLU A 19 7.06 -3.35 -3.58
N LYS A 20 7.36 -4.39 -4.39
CA LYS A 20 6.38 -5.33 -4.93
C LYS A 20 6.50 -6.68 -4.24
N SER A 21 5.45 -7.48 -4.35
CA SER A 21 5.49 -8.88 -3.94
C SER A 21 6.57 -9.65 -4.74
N PRO A 22 7.32 -10.58 -4.13
CA PRO A 22 8.22 -11.47 -4.87
C PRO A 22 7.48 -12.41 -5.82
N PHE A 23 6.16 -12.57 -5.64
CA PHE A 23 5.28 -13.30 -6.56
C PHE A 23 4.82 -12.43 -7.75
N SER A 24 5.19 -11.15 -7.80
CA SER A 24 4.96 -10.29 -8.96
C SER A 24 5.99 -10.60 -10.04
N GLY A 25 5.53 -11.01 -11.23
CA GLY A 25 6.39 -11.29 -12.37
C GLY A 25 6.43 -10.12 -13.35
N GLY A 26 7.63 -9.73 -13.81
CA GLY A 26 7.84 -8.79 -14.93
C GLY A 26 6.87 -7.59 -14.98
N HIS A 27 5.91 -7.65 -15.90
CA HIS A 27 4.91 -6.62 -16.23
C HIS A 27 3.53 -6.83 -15.58
N ASP A 28 3.38 -7.80 -14.68
CA ASP A 28 2.11 -8.15 -14.03
C ASP A 28 2.17 -8.09 -12.50
N ASN A 29 0.99 -8.06 -11.88
CA ASN A 29 0.78 -7.99 -10.42
C ASN A 29 1.30 -6.68 -9.79
N CYS A 30 0.73 -5.56 -10.25
CA CYS A 30 1.22 -4.18 -10.15
C CYS A 30 0.90 -3.43 -8.85
N VAL A 31 0.68 -4.12 -7.73
CA VAL A 31 0.47 -3.43 -6.44
C VAL A 31 1.82 -3.20 -5.77
N GLU A 32 2.13 -1.93 -5.51
CA GLU A 32 3.33 -1.50 -4.79
C GLU A 32 2.97 -0.94 -3.42
N PHE A 33 3.82 -1.22 -2.43
CA PHE A 33 3.72 -0.71 -1.07
C PHE A 33 4.94 0.14 -0.76
N GLY A 34 4.76 1.20 0.03
CA GLY A 34 5.87 2.05 0.46
C GLY A 34 5.58 2.74 1.79
N VAL A 35 6.62 3.03 2.56
CA VAL A 35 6.48 3.76 3.83
C VAL A 35 6.55 5.26 3.58
N VAL A 36 5.58 6.02 4.12
CA VAL A 36 5.55 7.48 4.06
C VAL A 36 5.24 8.05 5.45
N GLY A 37 6.26 8.60 6.11
CA GLY A 37 6.16 9.03 7.51
C GLY A 37 5.67 7.90 8.42
N ALA A 38 4.53 8.11 9.09
CA ALA A 38 3.90 7.13 9.97
C ALA A 38 2.95 6.15 9.24
N PHE A 39 2.75 6.32 7.93
CA PHE A 39 1.74 5.63 7.14
C PHE A 39 2.36 4.69 6.10
N ILE A 40 1.49 3.89 5.48
CA ILE A 40 1.82 3.03 4.35
C ILE A 40 1.05 3.56 3.13
N ALA A 41 1.77 3.78 2.04
CA ALA A 41 1.20 4.10 0.74
C ALA A 41 1.08 2.84 -0.11
N VAL A 42 0.00 2.75 -0.89
CA VAL A 42 -0.27 1.68 -1.85
C VAL A 42 -0.58 2.33 -3.20
N ARG A 43 0.06 1.86 -4.27
CA ARG A 43 -0.19 2.38 -5.63
C ARG A 43 -0.17 1.29 -6.69
N ASP A 44 -0.69 1.64 -7.87
CA ASP A 44 -0.56 0.86 -9.10
C ASP A 44 0.77 1.21 -9.79
N SER A 45 1.67 0.23 -9.95
CA SER A 45 2.96 0.42 -10.61
C SER A 45 2.82 0.79 -12.09
N LYS A 46 1.67 0.53 -12.73
CA LYS A 46 1.37 0.93 -14.12
C LYS A 46 0.90 2.39 -14.22
N ARG A 47 0.59 3.03 -13.08
CA ARG A 47 0.11 4.42 -13.01
C ARG A 47 0.78 5.19 -11.86
N PRO A 48 2.13 5.29 -11.85
CA PRO A 48 2.88 5.90 -10.75
C PRO A 48 2.60 7.39 -10.54
N GLU A 49 2.01 8.06 -11.54
CA GLU A 49 1.56 9.45 -11.49
C GLU A 49 0.27 9.65 -10.69
N GLN A 50 -0.51 8.59 -10.47
CA GLN A 50 -1.73 8.68 -9.66
C GLN A 50 -1.39 8.81 -8.18
N THR A 51 -2.19 9.61 -7.49
CA THR A 51 -2.05 9.79 -6.04
C THR A 51 -2.20 8.45 -5.31
N PRO A 52 -1.21 8.00 -4.53
CA PRO A 52 -1.29 6.74 -3.81
C PRO A 52 -2.42 6.72 -2.78
N LEU A 53 -2.97 5.53 -2.53
CA LEU A 53 -3.82 5.30 -1.38
C LEU A 53 -2.95 5.23 -0.12
N VAL A 54 -3.30 6.00 0.89
CA VAL A 54 -2.59 6.00 2.18
C VAL A 54 -3.35 5.09 3.13
N TYR A 55 -2.67 4.43 4.06
CA TYR A 55 -3.23 3.60 5.14
C TYR A 55 -2.40 3.74 6.41
N THR A 56 -3.07 3.58 7.55
CA THR A 56 -2.37 3.42 8.83
C THR A 56 -1.64 2.07 8.88
N ARG A 57 -0.65 1.96 9.77
CA ARG A 57 0.04 0.68 9.99
C ARG A 57 -0.89 -0.41 10.52
N ASP A 58 -1.90 -0.03 11.30
CA ASP A 58 -2.87 -0.99 11.85
C ASP A 58 -3.86 -1.50 10.80
N GLU A 59 -4.30 -0.64 9.86
CA GLU A 59 -5.07 -1.06 8.69
C GLU A 59 -4.30 -2.10 7.85
N ILE A 60 -3.02 -1.82 7.54
CA ILE A 60 -2.18 -2.76 6.79
C ILE A 60 -1.91 -4.04 7.57
N ARG A 61 -1.67 -3.96 8.89
CA ARG A 61 -1.51 -5.15 9.74
C ARG A 61 -2.75 -6.04 9.68
N ALA A 62 -3.94 -5.46 9.84
CA ALA A 62 -5.20 -6.18 9.77
C ALA A 62 -5.42 -6.82 8.40
N MET A 63 -5.15 -6.08 7.31
CA MET A 63 -5.20 -6.60 5.94
C MET A 63 -4.27 -7.80 5.74
N VAL A 64 -3.00 -7.70 6.17
CA VAL A 64 -2.01 -8.79 6.05
C VAL A 64 -2.44 -10.01 6.87
N GLN A 65 -2.98 -9.82 8.07
CA GLN A 65 -3.50 -10.91 8.90
C GLN A 65 -4.68 -11.61 8.20
N GLY A 66 -5.63 -10.85 7.64
CA GLY A 66 -6.75 -11.41 6.88
C GLY A 66 -6.29 -12.19 5.65
N ALA A 67 -5.34 -11.65 4.88
CA ALA A 67 -4.76 -12.34 3.72
C ALA A 67 -4.06 -13.65 4.13
N LYS A 68 -3.26 -13.63 5.19
CA LYS A 68 -2.60 -14.85 5.71
C LYS A 68 -3.58 -15.90 6.24
N ALA A 69 -4.75 -15.47 6.71
CA ALA A 69 -5.81 -16.35 7.19
C ALA A 69 -6.69 -16.92 6.05
N GLY A 70 -6.41 -16.56 4.78
CA GLY A 70 -7.22 -16.96 3.64
C GLY A 70 -8.58 -16.26 3.56
N ALA A 71 -8.79 -15.18 4.31
CA ALA A 71 -10.08 -14.50 4.38
C ALA A 71 -10.53 -13.93 3.02
N PHE A 72 -9.58 -13.73 2.11
CA PHE A 72 -9.80 -13.15 0.78
C PHE A 72 -9.61 -14.15 -0.36
N ASP A 73 -9.42 -15.44 -0.07
CA ASP A 73 -9.12 -16.47 -1.10
C ASP A 73 -10.25 -16.64 -2.12
N HIS A 74 -11.49 -16.30 -1.73
CA HIS A 74 -12.66 -16.30 -2.60
C HIS A 74 -12.63 -15.22 -3.70
N LEU A 75 -11.68 -14.27 -3.65
CA LEU A 75 -11.52 -13.18 -4.61
C LEU A 75 -10.46 -13.47 -5.69
N VAL A 76 -9.69 -14.57 -5.57
CA VAL A 76 -8.54 -14.88 -6.43
C VAL A 76 -8.69 -16.20 -7.17
#